data_AF-A0A535TV10-F1
#
_entry.id   AF-A0A535TV10-F1
#
_cell.length_a   1.000
_cell.length_b   1.000
_cell.length_c   1.000
_cell.angle_alpha   90.00
_cell.angle_beta   90.00
_cell.angle_gamma   90.00
#
_symmetry.space_group_name_H-M   'P 1'
#
loop_
_entity.id
_entity.type
_entity.pdbx_description
1 polymer ?
#
loop_
_entity_poly.entity_id
_entity_poly.type
_entity_poly.pdbx_seq_one_letter_code
_entity_poly.pdbx_strand_id
1 'polypeptide(L)'
;MTRYFEDFQVGDTFDLGRTSATQEEIIAFARQFDPQPFHTDPERAKESFFGGLVASGWHTISLFMRLLVDRLINETISLGSPGVDEVRWIRPVHPDEVLH
;
A
#
# COMPACT_ATOMS: atom_id res chain seq x y z
N MET A 1 7.30 23.89 2.69
CA MET A 1 8.69 24.25 3.04
C MET A 1 9.48 22.96 2.98
N THR A 2 10.58 22.92 2.22
CA THR A 2 11.35 21.68 2.06
C THR A 2 12.08 21.35 3.37
N ARG A 3 11.90 20.12 3.87
CA ARG A 3 12.58 19.59 5.06
C ARG A 3 13.91 18.94 4.69
N TYR A 4 14.91 19.12 5.53
CA TYR A 4 16.22 18.48 5.47
C TYR A 4 16.32 17.39 6.54
N PHE A 5 17.42 16.64 6.54
CA PHE A 5 17.62 15.54 7.48
C PHE A 5 17.59 16.04 8.94
N GLU A 6 18.19 17.19 9.21
CA GLU A 6 18.25 17.84 10.53
C GLU A 6 16.90 18.31 11.07
N ASP A 7 15.86 18.39 10.23
CA ASP A 7 14.51 18.76 10.63
C ASP A 7 13.72 17.58 11.23
N PHE A 8 14.25 16.36 11.11
CA PHE A 8 13.64 15.15 11.66
C PHE A 8 14.16 14.85 13.06
N GLN A 9 13.25 14.43 13.93
CA GLN A 9 13.56 13.94 15.26
C GLN A 9 13.16 12.48 15.41
N VAL A 10 13.94 11.74 16.19
CA VAL A 10 13.61 10.36 16.52
C VAL A 10 12.28 10.35 17.28
N GLY A 11 11.31 9.59 16.74
CA GLY A 11 9.96 9.51 17.29
C GLY A 11 8.91 10.36 16.56
N ASP A 12 9.30 11.11 15.52
CA ASP A 12 8.34 11.84 14.70
C ASP A 12 7.27 10.91 14.09
N THR A 13 6.02 11.39 14.10
CA THR A 13 4.88 10.72 13.47
C THR A 13 4.23 11.65 12.46
N PHE A 14 3.88 11.12 11.29
CA PHE A 14 3.24 11.88 10.21
C PHE A 14 1.91 11.24 9.84
N ASP A 15 0.84 12.05 9.82
CA ASP A 15 -0.46 11.63 9.28
C ASP A 15 -0.42 11.71 7.74
N LEU A 16 -0.35 10.53 7.12
CA LEU A 16 -0.31 10.37 5.67
C LEU A 16 -1.71 10.41 5.03
N GLY A 17 -2.77 10.46 5.83
CA GLY A 17 -4.15 10.44 5.37
C GLY A 17 -4.70 9.03 5.20
N ARG A 18 -5.63 8.88 4.25
CA ARG A 18 -6.35 7.62 4.02
C ARG A 18 -6.36 7.30 2.54
N THR A 19 -6.44 6.02 2.22
CA THR A 19 -6.58 5.53 0.85
C THR A 19 -7.47 4.29 0.81
N SER A 20 -7.98 3.96 -0.37
CA SER A 20 -8.72 2.74 -0.65
C SER A 20 -8.40 2.34 -2.08
N ALA A 21 -8.64 1.07 -2.42
CA ALA A 21 -8.58 0.61 -3.80
C ALA A 21 -9.88 -0.08 -4.18
N THR A 22 -10.40 0.26 -5.36
CA THR A 22 -11.58 -0.42 -5.89
C THR A 22 -11.22 -1.84 -6.33
N GLN A 23 -12.25 -2.66 -6.56
CA GLN A 23 -12.06 -3.99 -7.14
C GLN A 23 -11.29 -3.93 -8.48
N GLU A 24 -11.61 -2.97 -9.34
CA GLU A 24 -10.99 -2.82 -10.65
C GLU A 24 -9.50 -2.48 -10.54
N GLU A 25 -9.14 -1.57 -9.62
CA GLU A 25 -7.76 -1.20 -9.35
C GLU A 25 -6.96 -2.39 -8.80
N ILE A 26 -7.55 -3.16 -7.88
CA ILE A 26 -6.97 -4.39 -7.34
C ILE A 26 -6.67 -5.38 -8.46
N ILE A 27 -7.66 -5.68 -9.30
CA ILE A 27 -7.51 -6.64 -10.40
C ILE A 27 -6.49 -6.13 -11.42
N ALA A 28 -6.50 -4.84 -11.74
CA ALA A 28 -5.57 -4.23 -12.68
C ALA A 28 -4.11 -4.38 -12.20
N PHE A 29 -3.84 -4.03 -10.93
CA PHE A 29 -2.52 -4.22 -10.34
C PHE A 29 -2.12 -5.70 -10.33
N ALA A 30 -3.02 -6.57 -9.87
CA ALA A 30 -2.74 -8.00 -9.73
C ALA A 30 -2.43 -8.66 -11.08
N ARG A 31 -3.15 -8.31 -12.14
CA ARG A 31 -2.86 -8.83 -13.49
C ARG A 31 -1.44 -8.48 -13.97
N GLN A 32 -0.92 -7.35 -13.54
CA GLN A 32 0.40 -6.90 -13.93
C GLN A 32 1.51 -7.51 -13.06
N PHE A 33 1.29 -7.63 -11.76
CA PHE A 33 2.38 -7.90 -10.81
C PHE A 33 2.20 -9.14 -9.93
N ASP A 34 0.96 -9.57 -9.68
CA ASP A 34 0.66 -10.67 -8.76
C ASP A 34 -0.64 -11.41 -9.14
N PRO A 35 -0.63 -12.17 -10.26
CA PRO A 35 -1.85 -12.70 -10.89
C PRO A 35 -2.36 -13.98 -10.22
N GLN A 36 -2.34 -14.03 -8.88
CA GLN A 36 -2.96 -15.12 -8.14
C GLN A 36 -4.50 -15.03 -8.25
N PRO A 37 -5.22 -16.17 -8.28
CA PRO A 37 -6.68 -16.16 -8.52
C PRO A 37 -7.47 -15.29 -7.53
N PHE A 38 -7.08 -15.29 -6.25
CA PHE A 38 -7.74 -14.49 -5.20
C PHE A 38 -7.46 -12.97 -5.28
N HIS A 39 -6.65 -12.52 -6.25
CA HIS A 39 -6.42 -11.12 -6.58
C HIS A 39 -7.02 -10.70 -7.93
N THR A 40 -7.45 -11.66 -8.75
CA THR A 40 -7.79 -11.40 -10.17
C THR A 40 -9.19 -11.85 -10.58
N ASP A 41 -9.80 -12.76 -9.81
CA ASP A 41 -11.10 -13.36 -10.11
C ASP A 41 -11.98 -13.37 -8.84
N PRO A 42 -12.98 -12.47 -8.76
CA PRO A 42 -13.85 -12.38 -7.60
C PRO A 42 -14.62 -13.67 -7.27
N GLU A 43 -14.96 -14.48 -8.26
CA GLU A 43 -15.71 -15.72 -8.04
C GLU A 43 -14.79 -16.81 -7.49
N ARG A 44 -13.61 -16.98 -8.09
CA ARG A 44 -12.62 -17.94 -7.56
C ARG A 44 -12.06 -17.53 -6.22
N ALA A 45 -12.00 -16.24 -5.93
CA ALA A 45 -11.55 -15.74 -4.64
C ALA A 45 -12.47 -16.18 -3.48
N LYS A 46 -13.77 -16.39 -3.73
CA LYS A 46 -14.73 -16.91 -2.72
C LYS A 46 -14.38 -18.32 -2.24
N GLU A 47 -13.73 -19.11 -3.09
CA GLU A 47 -13.29 -20.48 -2.76
C GLU A 47 -11.94 -20.48 -2.01
N SER A 48 -11.27 -19.34 -1.92
CA SER A 48 -9.98 -19.21 -1.24
C SER A 48 -10.15 -19.05 0.28
N PHE A 49 -9.04 -19.17 1.00
CA PHE A 49 -8.98 -18.88 2.44
C PHE A 49 -9.49 -17.47 2.80
N PHE A 50 -9.41 -16.51 1.87
CA PHE A 50 -9.83 -15.13 2.10
C PHE A 50 -11.35 -14.92 2.00
N GLY A 51 -12.10 -15.89 1.46
CA GLY A 51 -13.56 -15.80 1.32
C GLY A 51 -14.06 -14.73 0.34
N GLY A 52 -13.16 -14.10 -0.42
CA GLY A 52 -13.47 -13.04 -1.38
C GLY A 52 -12.20 -12.45 -1.97
N LEU A 53 -12.37 -11.53 -2.92
CA LEU A 53 -11.25 -10.83 -3.54
C LEU A 53 -10.49 -10.01 -2.50
N VAL A 54 -9.17 -10.04 -2.56
CA VAL A 54 -8.28 -9.24 -1.72
C VAL A 54 -7.22 -8.56 -2.56
N ALA A 55 -6.72 -7.42 -2.11
CA ALA A 55 -5.56 -6.78 -2.74
C ALA A 55 -4.29 -7.62 -2.52
N SER A 56 -3.38 -7.62 -3.51
CA SER A 56 -2.01 -8.10 -3.28
C SER A 56 -1.34 -7.27 -2.19
N GLY A 57 -0.56 -7.91 -1.31
CA GLY A 57 0.24 -7.17 -0.32
C GLY A 57 1.20 -6.16 -0.98
N TRP A 58 1.66 -6.44 -2.20
CA TRP A 58 2.47 -5.49 -2.97
C TRP A 58 1.66 -4.30 -3.50
N HIS A 59 0.36 -4.49 -3.73
CA HIS A 59 -0.52 -3.38 -4.05
C HIS A 59 -0.70 -2.48 -2.83
N THR A 60 -0.94 -3.06 -1.64
CA THR A 60 -1.18 -2.29 -0.42
C THR A 60 0.04 -1.45 0.01
N ILE A 61 1.26 -1.99 -0.12
CA ILE A 61 2.47 -1.18 0.13
C ILE A 61 2.71 -0.10 -0.93
N SER A 62 2.27 -0.32 -2.18
CA SER A 62 2.33 0.70 -3.22
C SER A 62 1.39 1.87 -2.90
N LEU A 63 0.19 1.58 -2.38
CA LEU A 63 -0.75 2.60 -1.89
C LEU A 63 -0.17 3.38 -0.70
N PHE A 64 0.48 2.69 0.25
CA PHE A 64 1.21 3.34 1.34
C PHE A 64 2.31 4.26 0.81
N MET A 65 3.14 3.79 -0.12
CA MET A 65 4.20 4.61 -0.71
C MET A 65 3.64 5.82 -1.45
N ARG A 66 2.46 5.71 -2.09
CA ARG A 66 1.80 6.87 -2.70
C ARG A 66 1.47 7.94 -1.66
N LEU A 67 0.88 7.56 -0.52
CA LEU A 67 0.57 8.50 0.56
C LEU A 67 1.85 9.10 1.17
N LEU A 68 2.88 8.27 1.39
CA LEU A 68 4.16 8.70 1.93
C LEU A 68 4.85 9.71 1.01
N VAL A 69 4.80 9.49 -0.32
CA VAL A 69 5.34 10.41 -1.32
C VAL A 69 4.60 11.73 -1.30
N ASP A 70 3.27 11.69 -1.35
CA ASP A 70 2.43 12.89 -1.44
C ASP A 70 2.53 13.77 -0.19
N ARG A 71 2.74 13.16 0.98
CA ARG A 71 2.61 13.84 2.27
C ARG A 71 3.92 14.06 3.02
N LEU A 72 4.99 13.39 2.60
CA LEU A 72 6.29 13.52 3.25
C LEU A 72 7.43 13.66 2.25
N ILE A 73 7.65 12.67 1.37
CA ILE A 73 8.89 12.60 0.58
C ILE A 73 9.00 13.76 -0.42
N ASN A 74 7.91 14.18 -1.07
CA ASN A 74 7.95 15.32 -1.99
C ASN A 74 8.22 16.67 -1.31
N GLU A 75 8.07 16.72 0.02
CA GLU A 75 8.40 17.90 0.82
C GLU A 75 9.77 17.78 1.50
N THR A 76 10.57 16.76 1.19
CA THR A 76 11.88 16.53 1.81
C THR A 76 12.98 16.41 0.77
N ILE A 77 14.21 16.73 1.15
CA ILE A 77 15.37 16.32 0.37
C ILE A 77 15.60 14.83 0.62
N SER A 78 15.35 14.00 -0.40
CA SER A 78 15.54 12.55 -0.37
C SER A 78 16.48 12.10 -1.49
N LEU A 79 17.42 11.21 -1.18
CA LEU A 79 18.36 10.62 -2.13
C LEU A 79 18.05 9.13 -2.42
N GLY A 80 16.84 8.70 -2.07
CA GLY A 80 16.41 7.30 -2.16
C GLY A 80 16.53 6.55 -0.82
N SER A 81 15.69 5.53 -0.65
CA SER A 81 15.72 4.66 0.52
C SER A 81 16.72 3.52 0.33
N PRO A 82 17.47 3.11 1.35
CA PRO A 82 18.27 1.88 1.31
C PRO A 82 17.40 0.61 1.22
N GLY A 83 16.12 0.69 1.59
CA GLY A 83 15.19 -0.43 1.53
C GLY A 83 14.11 -0.38 2.60
N VAL A 84 13.53 -1.54 2.90
CA VAL A 84 12.60 -1.77 4.00
C VAL A 84 13.14 -2.96 4.79
N ASP A 85 13.25 -2.82 6.11
CA ASP A 85 13.80 -3.89 6.97
C ASP A 85 12.81 -5.05 7.14
N GLU A 86 11.53 -4.75 7.35
CA GLU A 86 10.50 -5.76 7.59
C GLU A 86 9.15 -5.35 7.01
N VAL A 87 8.47 -6.34 6.40
CA VAL A 87 7.10 -6.20 5.87
C VAL A 87 6.30 -7.43 6.28
N ARG A 88 5.10 -7.23 6.84
CA ARG A 88 4.19 -8.29 7.25
C ARG A 88 2.75 -7.98 6.86
N TRP A 89 2.08 -8.94 6.24
CA TRP A 89 0.66 -8.85 5.90
C TRP A 89 -0.19 -9.48 6.99
N ILE A 90 -0.71 -8.64 7.90
CA ILE A 90 -1.41 -9.10 9.11
C ILE A 90 -2.87 -9.43 8.81
N ARG A 91 -3.51 -8.66 7.93
CA ARG A 91 -4.90 -8.84 7.50
C ARG A 91 -5.00 -8.65 5.99
N PRO A 92 -5.90 -9.38 5.31
CA PRO A 92 -6.25 -9.07 3.93
C PRO A 92 -6.89 -7.68 3.84
N VAL A 93 -6.76 -7.05 2.68
CA VAL A 93 -7.44 -5.80 2.34
C VAL A 93 -8.47 -6.11 1.27
N HIS A 94 -9.73 -5.86 1.56
CA HIS A 94 -10.82 -6.05 0.61
C HIS A 94 -11.06 -4.81 -0.25
N PRO A 95 -11.73 -4.94 -1.42
CA PRO A 95 -12.17 -3.80 -2.21
C PRO A 95 -12.89 -2.75 -1.35
N ASP A 96 -12.57 -1.48 -1.61
CA ASP A 96 -13.13 -0.30 -0.95
C ASP A 96 -12.88 -0.20 0.57
N GLU A 97 -12.07 -1.11 1.16
CA GLU A 97 -11.60 -0.97 2.54
C GLU A 97 -10.68 0.26 2.65
N VAL A 98 -10.99 1.12 3.62
CA VAL A 98 -10.22 2.33 3.86
C VAL A 98 -9.02 2.02 4.77
N LEU A 99 -7.82 2.26 4.24
CA LEU A 99 -6.55 2.17 4.93
C LEU A 99 -6.14 3.54 5.50
N HIS A 100 -5.47 3.53 6.65
CA HIS A 100 -4.98 4.72 7.38
C HIS A 100 -3.61 4.44 7.98
#